data_AF-A0A970HPI2-F1
#
_entry.id   AF-A0A970HPI2-F1
#
_cell.length_a   1.000
_cell.length_b   1.000
_cell.length_c   1.000
_cell.angle_alpha   90.00
_cell.angle_beta   90.00
_cell.angle_gamma   90.00
#
_symmetry.space_group_name_H-M   'P 1'
#
loop_
_entity.id
_entity.type
_entity.pdbx_description
1 polymer ?
#
loop_
_entity_poly.entity_id
_entity_poly.type
_entity_poly.pdbx_seq_one_letter_code
_entity_poly.pdbx_strand_id
1 'polypeptide(L)'
;MNKKENKVINKAALLPDTPVALAACDTYDEERIFSLLVRCAEAASVFSSGLVGKKVVIKPNFVIKREPDAAATVHPAVLRATIRWLSSLGAENITIAESPGGPYTAARLRGVYTACGALDACAGLDATLNYDVGYSEVHCPEG
;
A
#
# COMPACT_ATOMS: atom_id res chain seq x y z
N MET A 1 24.34 -16.06 -31.20
CA MET A 1 23.10 -16.00 -30.40
C MET A 1 23.35 -15.00 -29.27
N ASN A 2 22.96 -13.74 -29.48
CA ASN A 2 23.37 -12.61 -28.65
C ASN A 2 22.70 -12.67 -27.27
N LYS A 3 23.53 -12.64 -26.21
CA LYS A 3 23.09 -12.36 -24.85
C LYS A 3 22.44 -10.97 -24.86
N LYS A 4 21.14 -10.90 -24.54
CA LYS A 4 20.48 -9.62 -24.29
C LYS A 4 21.18 -8.97 -23.10
N GLU A 5 21.91 -7.89 -23.38
CA GLU A 5 22.42 -7.00 -22.35
C GLU A 5 21.25 -6.49 -21.52
N ASN A 6 21.32 -6.70 -20.20
CA ASN A 6 20.39 -6.10 -19.27
C ASN A 6 20.52 -4.59 -19.40
N LYS A 7 19.50 -3.98 -20.01
CA LYS A 7 19.39 -2.53 -20.17
C LYS A 7 19.48 -1.89 -18.80
N VAL A 8 20.60 -1.22 -18.53
CA VAL A 8 20.82 -0.45 -17.31
C VAL A 8 19.70 0.58 -17.23
N ILE A 9 18.85 0.41 -16.22
CA ILE A 9 17.76 1.34 -15.92
C ILE A 9 18.43 2.67 -15.53
N ASN A 10 17.93 3.76 -16.11
CA ASN A 10 18.48 5.10 -15.99
C ASN A 10 18.67 5.46 -14.50
N LYS A 11 19.91 5.70 -14.06
CA LYS A 11 20.31 5.88 -12.65
C LYS A 11 19.86 7.23 -12.05
N ALA A 12 19.13 8.04 -12.80
CA ALA A 12 18.66 9.37 -12.43
C ALA A 12 17.26 9.31 -11.80
N ALA A 13 17.18 8.86 -10.53
CA ALA A 13 16.07 9.08 -9.58
C ALA A 13 16.22 8.29 -8.26
N LEU A 14 17.27 7.48 -8.08
CA LEU A 14 17.53 6.84 -6.79
C LEU A 14 18.38 7.79 -5.96
N LEU A 15 17.77 8.40 -4.93
CA LEU A 15 18.51 9.12 -3.90
C LEU A 15 19.56 8.15 -3.31
N PRO A 16 20.87 8.45 -3.41
CA PRO A 16 21.93 7.45 -3.24
C PRO A 16 22.04 6.82 -1.85
N ASP A 17 21.28 7.31 -0.86
CA ASP A 17 21.35 6.87 0.54
C ASP A 17 19.98 6.50 1.15
N THR A 18 18.92 6.32 0.35
CA THR A 18 17.63 5.87 0.93
C THR A 18 17.71 4.39 1.29
N PRO A 19 17.62 4.01 2.58
CA PRO A 19 17.72 2.62 2.98
C PRO A 19 16.54 1.82 2.42
N VAL A 20 16.86 0.70 1.76
CA VAL A 20 15.87 -0.26 1.26
C VAL A 20 16.03 -1.56 2.04
N ALA A 21 14.93 -2.04 2.63
CA ALA A 21 14.87 -3.33 3.30
C ALA A 21 14.02 -4.31 2.48
N LEU A 22 14.49 -5.56 2.38
CA LEU A 22 13.81 -6.64 1.70
C LEU A 22 13.83 -7.88 2.58
N ALA A 23 12.72 -8.59 2.66
CA ALA A 23 12.64 -9.89 3.31
C ALA A 23 11.84 -10.86 2.45
N ALA A 24 12.27 -12.13 2.43
CA ALA A 24 11.53 -13.19 1.75
C ALA A 24 10.27 -13.56 2.54
N CYS A 25 9.15 -13.70 1.83
CA CYS A 25 7.87 -14.15 2.37
C CYS A 25 7.30 -15.19 1.39
N ASP A 26 7.09 -16.41 1.90
CA ASP A 26 6.68 -17.59 1.14
C ASP A 26 5.18 -17.88 1.23
N THR A 27 4.46 -17.18 2.09
CA THR A 27 3.04 -17.39 2.37
C THR A 27 2.35 -16.06 2.69
N TYR A 28 1.04 -15.99 2.50
CA TYR A 28 0.23 -14.84 2.94
C TYR A 28 -0.33 -14.99 4.36
N ASP A 29 0.46 -15.56 5.26
CA ASP A 29 0.14 -15.62 6.69
C ASP A 29 0.26 -14.24 7.33
N GLU A 30 -0.78 -13.77 8.02
CA GLU A 30 -0.87 -12.40 8.54
C GLU A 30 0.21 -12.10 9.57
N GLU A 31 0.45 -13.01 10.52
CA GLU A 31 1.44 -12.82 11.59
C GLU A 31 2.87 -12.82 11.04
N ARG A 32 3.16 -13.70 10.08
CA ARG A 32 4.43 -13.71 9.36
C ARG A 32 4.65 -12.41 8.61
N ILE A 33 3.66 -11.92 7.87
CA ILE A 33 3.75 -10.64 7.16
C ILE A 33 3.99 -9.50 8.14
N PHE A 34 3.22 -9.44 9.24
CA PHE A 34 3.39 -8.42 10.27
C PHE A 34 4.82 -8.40 10.81
N SER A 35 5.36 -9.56 11.18
CA SER A 35 6.74 -9.68 11.66
C SER A 35 7.76 -9.18 10.63
N LEU A 36 7.58 -9.54 9.35
CA LEU A 36 8.48 -9.11 8.27
C LEU A 36 8.37 -7.61 8.00
N LEU A 37 7.17 -7.02 8.05
CA LEU A 37 6.96 -5.58 7.91
C LEU A 37 7.69 -4.80 9.00
N VAL A 38 7.56 -5.21 10.26
CA VAL A 38 8.27 -4.59 11.40
C VAL A 38 9.77 -4.66 11.18
N ARG A 39 10.31 -5.85 10.86
CA ARG A 39 11.75 -6.03 10.62
C ARG A 39 12.28 -5.17 9.48
N CYS A 40 11.54 -5.08 8.37
CA CYS A 40 11.91 -4.25 7.24
C CYS A 40 11.87 -2.75 7.61
N ALA A 41 10.84 -2.33 8.34
CA ALA A 41 10.70 -0.96 8.78
C ALA A 41 11.82 -0.53 9.74
N GLU A 42 12.19 -1.39 10.70
CA GLU A 42 13.32 -1.16 11.61
C GLU A 42 14.64 -1.04 10.83
N ALA A 43 14.92 -1.97 9.91
CA ALA A 43 16.12 -1.96 9.09
C ALA A 43 16.22 -0.71 8.20
N ALA A 44 15.08 -0.20 7.72
CA ALA A 44 14.99 1.01 6.92
C ALA A 44 14.75 2.29 7.75
N SER A 45 14.69 2.19 9.09
CA SER A 45 14.37 3.30 10.00
C SER A 45 13.07 4.05 9.65
N VAL A 46 12.08 3.33 9.11
CA VAL A 46 10.78 3.87 8.71
C VAL A 46 9.93 4.09 9.97
N PHE A 47 9.40 5.31 10.12
CA PHE A 47 8.54 5.71 11.25
C PHE A 47 9.15 5.45 12.64
N SER A 48 10.48 5.58 12.77
CA SER A 48 11.20 5.37 14.05
C SER A 48 10.73 6.27 15.19
N SER A 49 10.14 7.44 14.88
CA SER A 49 9.53 8.35 15.85
C SER A 49 8.08 7.98 16.24
N GLY A 50 7.51 6.92 15.67
CA GLY A 50 6.10 6.58 15.78
C GLY A 50 5.17 7.48 14.95
N LEU A 51 3.87 7.21 15.06
CA LEU A 51 2.78 7.86 14.33
C LEU A 51 1.68 8.42 15.25
N VAL A 52 1.98 8.60 16.54
CA VAL A 52 1.02 9.12 17.54
C VAL A 52 0.33 10.40 17.04
N GLY A 53 -1.00 10.39 17.01
CA GLY A 53 -1.82 11.52 16.59
C GLY A 53 -1.77 11.83 15.09
N LYS A 54 -1.11 10.99 14.27
CA LYS A 54 -1.03 11.18 12.81
C LYS A 54 -2.21 10.51 12.12
N LYS A 55 -2.79 11.22 11.15
CA LYS A 55 -3.73 10.65 10.18
C LYS A 55 -2.95 10.01 9.03
N VAL A 56 -3.28 8.76 8.70
CA VAL A 56 -2.52 7.98 7.72
C VAL A 56 -3.43 7.53 6.59
N VAL A 57 -2.94 7.66 5.36
CA VAL A 57 -3.58 7.10 4.16
C VAL A 57 -2.75 5.91 3.67
N ILE A 58 -3.40 4.78 3.40
CA ILE A 58 -2.80 3.61 2.77
C ILE A 58 -3.32 3.53 1.32
N LYS A 59 -2.39 3.44 0.37
CA LYS A 59 -2.65 3.25 -1.07
C LYS A 59 -2.23 1.84 -1.48
N PRO A 60 -3.12 0.82 -1.37
CA PRO A 60 -2.76 -0.59 -1.53
C PRO A 60 -2.42 -1.01 -2.97
N ASN A 61 -2.66 -0.16 -3.97
CA ASN A 61 -2.42 -0.43 -5.39
C ASN A 61 -3.33 -1.53 -5.97
N PHE A 62 -4.64 -1.39 -5.78
CA PHE A 62 -5.66 -2.26 -6.40
C PHE A 62 -5.89 -1.92 -7.89
N VAL A 63 -4.85 -2.04 -8.71
CA VAL A 63 -4.75 -1.58 -10.11
C VAL A 63 -6.03 -1.81 -10.92
N ILE A 64 -6.62 -3.01 -10.78
CA ILE A 64 -7.88 -3.41 -11.42
C ILE A 64 -8.74 -4.24 -10.46
N LYS A 65 -10.05 -4.30 -10.71
CA LYS A 65 -10.99 -5.18 -9.98
C LYS A 65 -10.66 -6.65 -10.27
N ARG A 66 -9.90 -7.29 -9.39
CA ARG A 66 -9.54 -8.71 -9.45
C ARG A 66 -9.39 -9.30 -8.06
N GLU A 67 -9.68 -10.59 -7.96
CA GLU A 67 -9.43 -11.38 -6.76
C GLU A 67 -7.92 -11.50 -6.46
N PRO A 68 -7.52 -11.67 -5.19
CA PRO A 68 -6.12 -11.70 -4.77
C PRO A 68 -5.27 -12.74 -5.51
N ASP A 69 -5.83 -13.92 -5.80
CA ASP A 69 -5.13 -15.03 -6.46
C ASP A 69 -4.70 -14.72 -7.90
N ALA A 70 -5.23 -13.66 -8.50
CA ALA A 70 -4.84 -13.23 -9.85
C ALA A 70 -3.47 -12.51 -9.89
N ALA A 71 -2.84 -12.26 -8.74
CA ALA A 71 -1.55 -11.57 -8.60
C ALA A 71 -1.49 -10.18 -9.30
N ALA A 72 -2.65 -9.57 -9.54
CA ALA A 72 -2.78 -8.25 -10.18
C ALA A 72 -3.02 -7.11 -9.17
N THR A 73 -3.12 -7.46 -7.89
CA THR A 73 -3.50 -6.58 -6.77
C THR A 73 -2.73 -7.01 -5.52
N VAL A 74 -2.57 -6.14 -4.53
CA VAL A 74 -2.02 -6.54 -3.22
C VAL A 74 -2.96 -7.54 -2.54
N HIS A 75 -2.38 -8.51 -1.86
CA HIS A 75 -3.14 -9.49 -1.09
C HIS A 75 -3.70 -8.86 0.21
N PRO A 76 -4.96 -9.15 0.61
CA PRO A 76 -5.60 -8.53 1.76
C PRO A 76 -4.87 -8.75 3.08
N ALA A 77 -4.19 -9.89 3.25
CA ALA A 77 -3.35 -10.15 4.44
C ALA A 77 -2.23 -9.10 4.62
N VAL A 78 -1.64 -8.60 3.53
CA VAL A 78 -0.62 -7.54 3.58
C VAL A 78 -1.24 -6.22 4.03
N LEU A 79 -2.40 -5.88 3.49
CA LEU A 79 -3.14 -4.68 3.89
C LEU A 79 -3.50 -4.73 5.38
N ARG A 80 -4.04 -5.85 5.85
CA ARG A 80 -4.45 -6.05 7.24
C ARG A 80 -3.27 -5.96 8.21
N ALA A 81 -2.17 -6.66 7.92
CA ALA A 81 -0.94 -6.56 8.70
C ALA A 81 -0.37 -5.13 8.73
N THR A 82 -0.45 -4.40 7.61
CA THR A 82 -0.02 -3.00 7.53
C THR A 82 -0.88 -2.09 8.40
N ILE A 83 -2.21 -2.25 8.38
CA ILE A 83 -3.12 -1.49 9.25
C ILE A 83 -2.76 -1.74 10.72
N ARG A 84 -2.64 -3.00 11.13
CA ARG A 84 -2.27 -3.37 12.51
C ARG A 84 -0.93 -2.76 12.93
N TRP A 85 0.07 -2.81 12.06
CA TRP A 85 1.38 -2.26 12.35
C TRP A 85 1.32 -0.74 12.53
N LEU A 86 0.68 -0.02 11.62
CA LEU A 86 0.52 1.44 11.72
C LEU A 86 -0.27 1.84 12.98
N SER A 87 -1.34 1.12 13.31
CA SER A 87 -2.08 1.32 14.57
C SER A 87 -1.18 1.10 15.80
N SER A 88 -0.30 0.09 15.79
CA SER A 88 0.64 -0.16 16.89
C SER A 88 1.67 0.97 17.08
N LEU A 89 1.90 1.77 16.05
CA LEU A 89 2.75 2.98 16.11
C LEU A 89 1.99 4.23 16.60
N GLY A 90 0.69 4.12 16.89
CA GLY A 90 -0.16 5.22 17.35
C GLY A 90 -0.84 6.03 16.23
N ALA A 91 -0.86 5.52 14.99
CA ALA A 91 -1.63 6.15 13.92
C ALA A 91 -3.12 6.19 14.28
N GLU A 92 -3.76 7.32 13.99
CA GLU A 92 -5.19 7.53 14.16
C GLU A 92 -5.86 7.71 12.80
N ASN A 93 -7.15 7.40 12.67
CA ASN A 93 -7.92 7.65 11.44
C ASN A 93 -7.26 7.07 10.17
N ILE A 94 -6.88 5.79 10.19
CA ILE A 94 -6.27 5.14 9.03
C ILE A 94 -7.32 5.06 7.90
N THR A 95 -6.98 5.61 6.74
CA THR A 95 -7.86 5.65 5.56
C THR A 95 -7.27 4.84 4.43
N ILE A 96 -8.01 3.89 3.89
CA ILE A 96 -7.65 3.19 2.66
C ILE A 96 -8.21 3.98 1.50
N ALA A 97 -7.33 4.49 0.64
CA ALA A 97 -7.72 5.26 -0.54
C ALA A 97 -7.10 4.63 -1.78
N GLU A 98 -7.86 4.56 -2.86
CA GLU A 98 -7.42 3.90 -4.08
C GLU A 98 -7.95 4.62 -5.32
N SER A 99 -7.19 4.51 -6.42
CA SER A 99 -7.48 5.15 -7.70
C SER A 99 -7.29 4.11 -8.83
N PRO A 100 -8.15 3.08 -8.87
CA PRO A 100 -8.01 1.98 -9.81
C PRO A 100 -8.23 2.46 -11.25
N GLY A 101 -7.69 1.73 -12.23
CA GLY A 101 -7.89 2.06 -13.64
C GLY A 101 -9.37 2.06 -14.04
N GLY A 102 -9.75 2.96 -14.96
CA GLY A 102 -11.12 3.16 -15.44
C GLY A 102 -11.85 4.32 -14.75
N PRO A 103 -13.19 4.43 -14.90
CA PRO A 103 -13.95 5.55 -14.35
C PRO A 103 -13.86 5.64 -12.83
N TYR A 104 -13.47 6.80 -12.31
CA TYR A 104 -13.35 7.02 -10.86
C TYR A 104 -14.73 7.36 -10.27
N THR A 105 -15.44 6.31 -9.81
CA THR A 105 -16.78 6.43 -9.24
C THR A 105 -16.91 5.61 -7.96
N ALA A 106 -17.73 6.06 -7.01
CA ALA A 106 -17.92 5.37 -5.74
C ALA A 106 -18.46 3.93 -5.93
N ALA A 107 -19.29 3.69 -6.95
CA ALA A 107 -19.78 2.35 -7.28
C ALA A 107 -18.66 1.41 -7.75
N ARG A 108 -17.74 1.91 -8.59
CA ARG A 108 -16.57 1.13 -9.02
C ARG A 108 -15.62 0.86 -7.85
N LEU A 109 -15.35 1.87 -7.01
CA LEU A 109 -14.51 1.70 -5.81
C LEU A 109 -15.06 0.63 -4.87
N ARG A 110 -16.37 0.64 -4.58
CA ARG A 110 -17.02 -0.44 -3.81
C ARG A 110 -16.75 -1.81 -4.42
N GLY A 111 -16.90 -1.94 -5.73
CA GLY A 111 -16.63 -3.19 -6.45
C GLY A 111 -15.15 -3.63 -6.37
N VAL A 112 -14.20 -2.69 -6.42
CA VAL A 112 -12.76 -2.96 -6.28
C VAL A 112 -12.43 -3.38 -4.86
N TYR A 113 -12.85 -2.61 -3.84
CA TYR A 113 -12.60 -2.95 -2.45
C TYR A 113 -13.19 -4.31 -2.04
N THR A 114 -14.35 -4.67 -2.60
CA THR A 114 -14.94 -5.99 -2.36
C THR A 114 -14.11 -7.10 -3.01
N ALA A 115 -13.84 -7.01 -4.31
CA ALA A 115 -13.11 -8.06 -5.04
C ALA A 115 -11.64 -8.21 -4.59
N CYS A 116 -11.00 -7.12 -4.14
CA CYS A 116 -9.62 -7.16 -3.67
C CYS A 116 -9.50 -7.53 -2.18
N GLY A 117 -10.61 -7.79 -1.48
CA GLY A 117 -10.63 -8.18 -0.07
C GLY A 117 -10.33 -7.06 0.93
N ALA A 118 -10.49 -5.79 0.53
CA ALA A 118 -10.21 -4.65 1.40
C ALA A 118 -11.21 -4.55 2.57
N LEU A 119 -12.47 -4.95 2.36
CA LEU A 119 -13.48 -5.00 3.41
C LEU A 119 -13.05 -5.96 4.52
N ASP A 120 -12.62 -7.17 4.15
CA ASP A 120 -12.16 -8.19 5.08
C ASP A 120 -10.85 -7.78 5.77
N ALA A 121 -9.95 -7.13 5.05
CA ALA A 121 -8.72 -6.59 5.61
C ALA A 121 -8.97 -5.54 6.71
N CYS A 122 -10.00 -4.69 6.54
CA CYS A 122 -10.36 -3.66 7.52
C CYS A 122 -11.26 -4.18 8.66
N ALA A 123 -11.88 -5.35 8.52
CA ALA A 123 -12.86 -5.86 9.48
C ALA A 123 -12.28 -5.99 10.90
N GLY A 124 -12.90 -5.31 11.87
CA GLY A 124 -12.48 -5.31 13.27
C GLY A 124 -11.27 -4.43 13.59
N LEU A 125 -10.82 -3.58 12.65
CA LEU A 125 -9.74 -2.61 12.84
C LEU A 125 -10.28 -1.19 12.72
N ASP A 126 -9.61 -0.23 13.35
CA ASP A 126 -9.90 1.20 13.21
C ASP A 126 -9.32 1.75 11.88
N ALA A 127 -9.91 1.30 10.77
CA ALA A 127 -9.57 1.72 9.42
C ALA A 127 -10.82 1.92 8.58
N THR A 128 -10.81 2.95 7.74
CA THR A 128 -11.97 3.33 6.92
C THR A 128 -11.64 3.27 5.44
N LEU A 129 -12.63 2.92 4.63
CA LEU A 129 -12.50 2.91 3.17
C LEU A 129 -12.95 4.27 2.62
N ASN A 130 -12.10 4.95 1.85
CA ASN A 130 -12.46 6.19 1.17
C ASN A 130 -13.35 5.90 -0.04
N TYR A 131 -14.50 6.58 -0.10
CA TYR A 131 -15.41 6.58 -1.25
C TYR A 131 -15.60 7.96 -1.87
N ASP A 132 -14.91 8.98 -1.36
CA ASP A 132 -14.91 10.30 -1.98
C ASP A 132 -14.18 10.24 -3.32
N VAL A 133 -14.92 10.60 -4.36
CA VAL A 133 -14.45 10.64 -5.75
C VAL A 133 -14.43 12.05 -6.33
N GLY A 134 -14.53 13.06 -5.45
CA GLY A 134 -14.31 14.45 -5.83
C GLY A 134 -12.91 14.65 -6.39
N TYR A 135 -12.81 15.57 -7.34
CA TYR A 135 -11.54 16.05 -7.87
C TYR A 135 -11.62 17.55 -8.11
N SER A 136 -10.47 18.19 -8.06
CA SER A 136 -10.27 19.56 -8.50
C SER A 136 -8.97 19.62 -9.30
N GLU A 137 -8.92 20.54 -10.25
CA GLU A 137 -7.67 20.85 -10.94
C GLU A 137 -6.90 21.88 -10.10
N VAL A 138 -5.62 21.61 -9.88
CA VAL A 138 -4.72 22.52 -9.16
C VAL A 138 -3.59 22.87 -10.10
N HIS A 139 -3.33 24.17 -10.25
CA HIS A 139 -2.21 24.66 -11.04
C HIS A 139 -0.92 24.53 -10.23
N CYS A 140 0.06 23.77 -10.73
CA CYS A 140 1.40 23.68 -10.17
C CYS A 140 2.38 24.52 -11.03
N PRO A 141 2.58 25.81 -10.70
CA PRO A 141 3.39 26.71 -11.53
C PRO A 141 4.89 26.34 -11.57
N GLU A 142 5.37 25.55 -10.62
CA GLU A 142 6.80 25.20 -10.48
C GLU A 142 7.14 23.76 -10.90
N GLY A 143 6.14 22.95 -11.28
CA GLY A 143 6.33 21.54 -11.63
C GLY A 143 6.20 20.61 -10.43
#